data_AF-A0A2J6H1Z5-F1
#
_entry.id   AF-A0A2J6H1Z5-F1
#
_cell.length_a   1.000
_cell.length_b   1.000
_cell.length_c   1.000
_cell.angle_alpha   90.00
_cell.angle_beta   90.00
_cell.angle_gamma   90.00
#
_symmetry.space_group_name_H-M   'P 1'
#
loop_
_entity.id
_entity.type
_entity.pdbx_description
1 polymer ?
#
loop_
_entity_poly.entity_id
_entity_poly.type
_entity_poly.pdbx_seq_one_letter_code
_entity_poly.pdbx_strand_id
1 'polypeptide(L)'
;MESVIVISIIFVGFIYFKHKYDVEMEKAREEIQRQKFTRNAIANDLRILQETVDIINSSKNLETVLSRFNVMETVLKRLIGYKQQGYEVYVEDIYNFYNNIDSEKKKFIKELIDDILKKELIKTKELKTEKGKINKLRKIIEKLVVKKSLISKKLFDIDIIIKDIEILIKNFQIKLLIDKMLKFQNKKNIIKMNEYLNELYVFYKREIGNQQELLLIKKILEENDDKKIPENFFYNIAVKDFGYFNSEHQVSIY
;
A
#
# COMPACT_ATOMS: atom_id res chain seq x y z
N MET A 1 27.38 85.55 -20.96
CA MET A 1 27.22 84.82 -19.68
C MET A 1 25.95 83.97 -19.68
N GLU A 2 24.82 84.47 -20.15
CA GLU A 2 23.53 83.72 -20.17
C GLU A 2 23.56 82.42 -20.99
N SER A 3 24.25 82.40 -22.14
CA SER A 3 24.38 81.20 -22.99
C SER A 3 25.10 80.03 -22.30
N VAL A 4 26.05 80.30 -21.41
CA VAL A 4 26.81 79.27 -20.68
C VAL A 4 25.93 78.60 -19.61
N ILE A 5 25.03 79.37 -18.99
CA ILE A 5 24.10 78.88 -17.97
C ILE A 5 23.05 77.97 -18.61
N VAL A 6 22.50 78.36 -19.78
CA VAL A 6 21.53 77.56 -20.52
C VAL A 6 22.12 76.22 -20.97
N ILE A 7 23.36 76.22 -21.51
CA ILE A 7 24.06 74.99 -21.91
C ILE A 7 24.31 74.07 -20.70
N SER A 8 24.69 74.63 -19.56
CA SER A 8 24.94 73.87 -18.34
C SER A 8 23.67 73.20 -17.79
N ILE A 9 22.53 73.89 -17.81
CA ILE A 9 21.24 73.35 -17.38
C ILE A 9 20.78 72.21 -18.31
N ILE A 10 20.92 72.38 -19.63
CA ILE A 10 20.59 71.35 -20.61
C ILE A 10 21.47 70.11 -20.42
N PHE A 11 22.78 70.31 -20.18
CA PHE A 11 23.72 69.21 -19.97
C PHE A 11 23.44 68.42 -18.69
N VAL A 12 23.15 69.10 -17.57
CA VAL A 12 22.76 68.46 -16.30
C VAL A 12 21.43 67.72 -16.45
N GLY A 13 20.45 68.32 -17.13
CA GLY A 13 19.17 67.67 -17.45
C GLY A 13 19.34 66.41 -18.30
N PHE A 14 20.23 66.44 -19.29
CA PHE A 14 20.56 65.28 -20.12
C PHE A 14 21.24 64.16 -19.32
N ILE A 15 22.20 64.49 -18.44
CA ILE A 15 22.85 63.50 -17.56
C ILE A 15 21.83 62.86 -16.62
N TYR A 16 20.96 63.66 -16.00
CA TYR A 16 19.91 63.15 -15.12
C TYR A 16 18.93 62.23 -15.86
N PHE A 17 18.48 62.63 -17.04
CA PHE A 17 17.58 61.82 -17.87
C PHE A 17 18.24 60.51 -18.30
N LYS A 18 19.50 60.55 -18.75
CA LYS A 18 20.27 59.36 -19.12
C LYS A 18 20.43 58.42 -17.94
N HIS A 19 20.80 58.92 -16.76
CA HIS A 19 20.94 58.10 -15.56
C HIS A 19 19.62 57.44 -15.15
N LYS A 20 18.52 58.19 -15.17
CA LYS A 20 17.19 57.63 -14.88
C LYS A 20 16.79 56.54 -15.88
N TYR A 21 17.04 56.76 -17.17
CA TYR A 21 16.79 55.79 -18.22
C TYR A 21 17.65 54.53 -18.06
N ASP A 22 18.94 54.66 -17.75
CA ASP A 22 19.86 53.54 -17.53
C ASP A 22 19.41 52.67 -16.34
N VAL A 23 18.96 53.30 -15.23
CA VAL A 23 18.42 52.59 -14.05
C VAL A 23 17.11 51.86 -14.38
N GLU A 24 16.21 52.46 -15.16
CA GLU A 24 14.97 51.81 -15.60
C GLU A 24 15.25 50.62 -16.54
N MET A 25 16.21 50.75 -17.44
CA MET A 25 16.65 49.68 -18.34
C MET A 25 17.33 48.52 -17.60
N GLU A 26 18.12 48.81 -16.56
CA GLU A 26 18.74 47.79 -15.72
C GLU A 26 17.69 47.00 -14.93
N LYS A 27 16.69 47.68 -14.34
CA LYS A 27 15.54 47.02 -13.70
C LYS A 27 14.75 46.14 -14.68
N ALA A 28 14.49 46.63 -15.88
CA ALA A 28 13.80 45.85 -16.91
C ALA A 28 14.60 44.60 -17.33
N ARG A 29 15.94 44.71 -17.43
CA ARG A 29 16.82 43.55 -17.72
C ARG A 29 16.78 42.52 -16.59
N GLU A 30 16.86 42.96 -15.34
CA GLU A 30 16.73 42.08 -14.18
C GLU A 30 15.39 41.36 -14.17
N GLU A 31 14.30 42.06 -14.46
CA GLU A 31 12.95 41.48 -14.51
C GLU A 31 12.81 40.44 -15.64
N ILE A 32 13.34 40.73 -16.83
CA ILE A 32 13.39 39.76 -17.94
C ILE A 32 14.23 38.53 -17.56
N GLN A 33 15.38 38.71 -16.90
CA GLN A 33 16.21 37.59 -16.44
C GLN A 33 15.49 36.74 -15.40
N ARG A 34 14.80 37.37 -14.43
CA ARG A 34 13.99 36.67 -13.42
C ARG A 34 12.87 35.87 -14.08
N GLN A 35 12.14 36.47 -15.02
CA GLN A 35 11.07 35.77 -15.76
C GLN A 35 11.62 34.57 -16.56
N LYS A 36 12.78 34.71 -17.21
CA LYS A 36 13.43 33.60 -17.94
C LYS A 36 13.84 32.48 -17.00
N PHE A 37 14.41 32.80 -15.84
CA PHE A 37 14.76 31.82 -14.81
C PHE A 37 13.51 31.07 -14.32
N THR A 38 12.43 31.78 -14.01
CA THR A 38 11.19 31.15 -13.54
C THR A 38 10.54 30.26 -14.59
N ARG A 39 10.55 30.65 -15.88
CA ARG A 39 10.07 29.78 -16.98
C ARG A 39 10.86 28.48 -17.09
N ASN A 40 12.19 28.54 -16.97
CA ASN A 40 13.03 27.35 -16.96
C ASN A 40 12.76 26.47 -15.73
N ALA A 41 12.52 27.07 -14.57
CA ALA A 41 12.16 26.34 -13.35
C ALA A 41 10.81 25.61 -13.50
N ILE A 42 9.78 26.28 -14.04
CA ILE A 42 8.47 25.68 -14.33
C ILE A 42 8.63 24.50 -15.29
N ALA A 43 9.35 24.66 -16.40
CA ALA A 43 9.58 23.59 -17.37
C ALA A 43 10.29 22.39 -16.74
N ASN A 44 11.28 22.64 -15.89
CA ASN A 44 11.98 21.58 -15.17
C ASN A 44 11.07 20.86 -14.16
N ASP A 45 10.22 21.58 -13.44
CA ASP A 45 9.26 20.98 -12.51
C ASP A 45 8.22 20.13 -13.23
N LEU A 46 7.72 20.56 -14.40
CA LEU A 46 6.84 19.73 -15.24
C LEU A 46 7.54 18.45 -15.74
N ARG A 47 8.82 18.54 -16.14
CA ARG A 47 9.61 17.37 -16.51
C ARG A 47 9.76 16.40 -15.33
N ILE A 48 10.09 16.89 -14.14
CA ILE A 48 10.19 16.06 -12.92
C ILE A 48 8.85 15.40 -12.60
N LEU A 49 7.74 16.13 -12.75
CA LEU A 49 6.41 15.59 -12.53
C LEU A 49 6.12 14.41 -13.47
N GLN A 50 6.40 14.58 -14.77
CA GLN A 50 6.24 13.52 -15.77
C GLN A 50 7.09 12.28 -15.44
N GLU A 51 8.39 12.47 -15.17
CA GLU A 51 9.28 11.37 -14.78
C GLU A 51 8.79 10.65 -13.52
N THR A 52 8.22 11.40 -12.57
CA THR A 52 7.68 10.84 -11.33
C THR A 52 6.45 9.98 -11.61
N VAL A 53 5.54 10.43 -12.47
CA VAL A 53 4.38 9.64 -12.93
C VAL A 53 4.83 8.35 -13.61
N ASP A 54 5.79 8.44 -14.52
CA ASP A 54 6.29 7.27 -15.26
C ASP A 54 6.93 6.23 -14.32
N ILE A 55 7.68 6.69 -13.31
CA ILE A 55 8.26 5.79 -12.30
C ILE A 55 7.17 5.16 -11.42
N ILE A 56 6.15 5.91 -11.01
CA ILE A 56 5.04 5.37 -10.21
C ILE A 56 4.33 4.27 -11.00
N ASN A 57 3.99 4.54 -12.26
CA ASN A 57 3.25 3.60 -13.11
C ASN A 57 4.03 2.32 -13.45
N SER A 58 5.36 2.40 -13.52
CA SER A 58 6.20 1.25 -13.90
C SER A 58 6.76 0.47 -12.70
N SER A 59 6.82 1.08 -11.51
CA SER A 59 7.46 0.48 -10.34
C SER A 59 6.58 -0.56 -9.64
N LYS A 60 7.18 -1.72 -9.35
CA LYS A 60 6.60 -2.74 -8.45
C LYS A 60 7.09 -2.59 -7.01
N ASN A 61 8.02 -1.66 -6.75
CA ASN A 61 8.58 -1.42 -5.43
C ASN A 61 7.76 -0.32 -4.72
N LEU A 62 7.09 -0.72 -3.64
CA LEU A 62 6.28 0.15 -2.79
C LEU A 62 7.08 1.34 -2.22
N GLU A 63 8.31 1.15 -1.76
CA GLU A 63 9.13 2.24 -1.20
C GLU A 63 9.45 3.29 -2.27
N THR A 64 9.78 2.82 -3.48
CA THR A 64 9.99 3.69 -4.63
C THR A 64 8.71 4.46 -4.96
N VAL A 65 7.56 3.80 -4.99
CA VAL A 65 6.27 4.46 -5.23
C VAL A 65 5.97 5.52 -4.17
N LEU A 66 6.09 5.18 -2.88
CA LEU A 66 5.84 6.11 -1.77
C LEU A 66 6.76 7.34 -1.81
N SER A 67 8.05 7.13 -2.06
CA SER A 67 9.01 8.24 -2.18
C SER A 67 8.70 9.14 -3.38
N ARG A 68 8.24 8.56 -4.50
CA ARG A 68 7.84 9.32 -5.70
C ARG A 68 6.56 10.12 -5.49
N PHE A 69 5.58 9.61 -4.75
CA PHE A 69 4.43 10.43 -4.35
C PHE A 69 4.85 11.67 -3.54
N ASN A 70 5.82 11.55 -2.63
CA ASN A 70 6.32 12.72 -1.88
C ASN A 70 7.03 13.74 -2.79
N VAL A 71 7.78 13.27 -3.80
CA VAL A 71 8.38 14.14 -4.82
C VAL A 71 7.29 14.85 -5.62
N MET A 72 6.28 14.11 -6.06
CA MET A 72 5.12 14.63 -6.79
C MET A 72 4.40 15.73 -5.99
N GLU A 73 4.06 15.49 -4.72
CA GLU A 73 3.45 16.48 -3.84
C GLU A 73 4.30 17.77 -3.73
N THR A 74 5.62 17.62 -3.63
CA THR A 74 6.54 18.75 -3.52
C THR A 74 6.57 19.57 -4.82
N VAL A 75 6.62 18.91 -5.97
CA VAL A 75 6.63 19.56 -7.29
C VAL A 75 5.29 20.28 -7.54
N LEU A 76 4.15 19.63 -7.24
CA LEU A 76 2.83 20.23 -7.38
C LEU A 76 2.68 21.49 -6.53
N LYS A 77 3.19 21.49 -5.28
CA LYS A 77 3.22 22.68 -4.43
C LYS A 77 4.01 23.84 -5.06
N ARG A 78 5.16 23.56 -5.68
CA ARG A 78 5.95 24.59 -6.40
C ARG A 78 5.19 25.15 -7.60
N LEU A 79 4.59 24.28 -8.42
CA LEU A 79 3.80 24.68 -9.58
C LEU A 79 2.60 25.55 -9.20
N ILE A 80 1.90 25.19 -8.11
CA ILE A 80 0.83 26.00 -7.51
C ILE A 80 1.37 27.37 -7.06
N GLY A 81 2.54 27.40 -6.41
CA GLY A 81 3.20 28.64 -5.99
C GLY A 81 3.54 29.57 -7.15
N TYR A 82 4.00 29.03 -8.30
CA TYR A 82 4.25 29.84 -9.49
C TYR A 82 2.96 30.49 -10.03
N LYS A 83 1.83 29.76 -10.04
CA LYS A 83 0.55 30.37 -10.45
C LYS A 83 0.13 31.51 -9.53
N GLN A 84 0.29 31.35 -8.22
CA GLN A 84 -0.04 32.38 -7.24
C GLN A 84 0.80 33.65 -7.40
N GLN A 85 2.00 33.53 -7.98
CA GLN A 85 2.88 34.65 -8.32
C GLN A 85 2.55 35.31 -9.67
N GLY A 86 1.46 34.88 -10.34
CA GLY A 86 1.00 35.46 -11.61
C GLY A 86 1.63 34.86 -12.86
N TYR A 87 2.37 33.75 -12.75
CA TYR A 87 2.89 33.05 -13.93
C TYR A 87 1.80 32.20 -14.58
N GLU A 88 1.76 32.21 -15.92
CA GLU A 88 0.91 31.33 -16.71
C GLU A 88 1.38 29.88 -16.57
N VAL A 89 0.75 29.18 -15.64
CA VAL A 89 0.75 27.73 -15.58
C VAL A 89 -0.70 27.33 -15.89
N TYR A 90 -0.94 26.37 -16.78
CA TYR A 90 -2.28 25.83 -16.99
C TYR A 90 -2.58 24.87 -15.83
N VAL A 91 -3.21 25.39 -14.75
CA VAL A 91 -3.20 24.74 -13.41
C VAL A 91 -4.56 24.19 -12.97
N GLU A 92 -5.61 24.28 -13.78
CA GLU A 92 -6.91 23.76 -13.33
C GLU A 92 -6.82 22.25 -13.04
N ASP A 93 -6.13 21.51 -13.91
CA ASP A 93 -5.85 20.08 -13.70
C ASP A 93 -4.85 19.82 -12.57
N ILE A 94 -3.87 20.71 -12.35
CA ILE A 94 -2.85 20.57 -11.30
C ILE A 94 -3.46 20.76 -9.90
N TYR A 95 -4.35 21.74 -9.71
CA TYR A 95 -5.04 21.92 -8.42
C TYR A 95 -5.99 20.77 -8.11
N ASN A 96 -6.78 20.35 -9.11
CA ASN A 96 -7.67 19.22 -8.96
C ASN A 96 -6.89 17.95 -8.62
N PHE A 97 -5.78 17.71 -9.31
CA PHE A 97 -4.91 16.57 -9.03
C PHE A 97 -4.24 16.68 -7.65
N TYR A 98 -3.72 17.84 -7.26
CA TYR A 98 -3.12 18.05 -5.94
C TYR A 98 -4.11 17.83 -4.80
N ASN A 99 -5.35 18.33 -4.95
CA ASN A 99 -6.40 18.12 -3.95
C ASN A 99 -6.82 16.64 -3.84
N ASN A 100 -6.66 15.87 -4.92
CA ASN A 100 -7.00 14.46 -4.99
C ASN A 100 -5.80 13.51 -4.77
N ILE A 101 -4.58 14.03 -4.60
CA ILE A 101 -3.36 13.21 -4.61
C ILE A 101 -3.37 12.16 -3.50
N ASP A 102 -3.91 12.50 -2.33
CA ASP A 102 -4.05 11.55 -1.22
C ASP A 102 -5.01 10.41 -1.57
N SER A 103 -6.10 10.70 -2.28
CA SER A 103 -7.05 9.67 -2.75
C SER A 103 -6.40 8.76 -3.79
N GLU A 104 -5.72 9.33 -4.78
CA GLU A 104 -5.01 8.57 -5.82
C GLU A 104 -3.89 7.72 -5.22
N LYS A 105 -3.12 8.28 -4.28
CA LYS A 105 -2.08 7.57 -3.52
C LYS A 105 -2.65 6.36 -2.77
N LYS A 106 -3.81 6.51 -2.11
CA LYS A 106 -4.48 5.39 -1.43
C LYS A 106 -4.88 4.29 -2.39
N LYS A 107 -5.55 4.66 -3.49
CA LYS A 107 -6.02 3.73 -4.51
C LYS A 107 -4.84 2.94 -5.10
N PHE A 108 -3.78 3.64 -5.49
CA PHE A 108 -2.60 3.02 -6.07
C PHE A 108 -1.87 2.09 -5.10
N ILE A 109 -1.68 2.51 -3.84
CA ILE A 109 -1.05 1.66 -2.81
C ILE A 109 -1.87 0.38 -2.60
N LYS A 110 -3.20 0.51 -2.50
CA LYS A 110 -4.10 -0.63 -2.36
C LYS A 110 -3.94 -1.60 -3.54
N GLU A 111 -4.06 -1.09 -4.78
CA GLU A 111 -3.90 -1.90 -5.98
C GLU A 111 -2.55 -2.62 -6.03
N LEU A 112 -1.46 -1.92 -5.71
CA LEU A 112 -0.11 -2.52 -5.68
C LEU A 112 0.01 -3.63 -4.63
N ILE A 113 -0.56 -3.44 -3.44
CA ILE A 113 -0.58 -4.46 -2.39
C ILE A 113 -1.41 -5.66 -2.83
N ASP A 114 -2.61 -5.43 -3.35
CA ASP A 114 -3.51 -6.47 -3.85
C ASP A 114 -2.82 -7.30 -4.94
N ASP A 115 -2.07 -6.64 -5.84
CA ASP A 115 -1.30 -7.29 -6.91
C ASP A 115 -0.17 -8.18 -6.38
N ILE A 116 0.56 -7.68 -5.38
CA ILE A 116 1.63 -8.44 -4.71
C ILE A 116 1.03 -9.65 -3.99
N LEU A 117 -0.09 -9.47 -3.31
CA LEU A 117 -0.77 -10.53 -2.58
C LEU A 117 -1.35 -11.58 -3.50
N LYS A 118 -2.02 -11.18 -4.59
CA LYS A 118 -2.55 -12.11 -5.60
C LYS A 118 -1.43 -13.02 -6.13
N LYS A 119 -0.28 -12.44 -6.47
CA LYS A 119 0.90 -13.20 -6.93
C LYS A 119 1.44 -14.18 -5.88
N GLU A 120 1.54 -13.76 -4.62
CA GLU A 120 2.04 -14.64 -3.56
C GLU A 120 1.01 -15.72 -3.13
N LEU A 121 -0.29 -15.42 -3.21
CA LEU A 121 -1.36 -16.38 -2.96
C LEU A 121 -1.44 -17.45 -4.05
N ILE A 122 -1.26 -17.08 -5.33
CA ILE A 122 -1.16 -18.07 -6.44
C ILE A 122 -0.01 -19.03 -6.18
N LYS A 123 1.19 -18.51 -5.88
CA LYS A 123 2.36 -19.34 -5.51
C LYS A 123 2.10 -20.22 -4.28
N THR A 124 1.25 -19.76 -3.36
CA THR A 124 0.85 -20.57 -2.19
C THR A 124 -0.06 -21.73 -2.62
N LYS A 125 -1.02 -21.49 -3.51
CA LYS A 125 -1.93 -22.53 -4.03
C LYS A 125 -1.17 -23.64 -4.78
N GLU A 126 -0.08 -23.30 -5.46
CA GLU A 126 0.77 -24.24 -6.19
C GLU A 126 1.55 -25.22 -5.27
N LEU A 127 1.64 -24.94 -3.96
CA LEU A 127 2.37 -25.80 -3.03
C LEU A 127 1.58 -27.07 -2.71
N LYS A 128 2.25 -28.22 -2.84
CA LYS A 128 1.64 -29.56 -2.63
C LYS A 128 1.26 -29.85 -1.17
N THR A 129 1.96 -29.26 -0.20
CA THR A 129 1.80 -29.63 1.22
C THR A 129 1.21 -28.49 2.02
N GLU A 130 0.29 -28.80 2.95
CA GLU A 130 -0.32 -27.78 3.81
C GLU A 130 0.70 -27.10 4.72
N LYS A 131 1.72 -27.85 5.20
CA LYS A 131 2.88 -27.27 5.91
C LYS A 131 3.63 -26.23 5.06
N GLY A 132 3.83 -26.53 3.77
CA GLY A 132 4.45 -25.59 2.83
C GLY A 132 3.61 -24.32 2.65
N LYS A 133 2.28 -24.46 2.52
CA LYS A 133 1.35 -23.32 2.40
C LYS A 133 1.38 -22.44 3.64
N ILE A 134 1.29 -23.03 4.84
CA ILE A 134 1.39 -22.29 6.11
C ILE A 134 2.69 -21.48 6.19
N ASN A 135 3.83 -22.11 5.89
CA ASN A 135 5.13 -21.43 5.93
C ASN A 135 5.19 -20.26 4.93
N LYS A 136 4.60 -20.43 3.75
CA LYS A 136 4.55 -19.38 2.73
C LYS A 136 3.67 -18.21 3.18
N LEU A 137 2.48 -18.48 3.72
CA LEU A 137 1.58 -17.46 4.25
C LEU A 137 2.20 -16.68 5.43
N ARG A 138 2.90 -17.34 6.35
CA ARG A 138 3.63 -16.67 7.43
C ARG A 138 4.68 -15.69 6.91
N LYS A 139 5.45 -16.09 5.88
CA LYS A 139 6.40 -15.19 5.20
C LYS A 139 5.71 -14.00 4.51
N ILE A 140 4.47 -14.16 4.05
CA ILE A 140 3.69 -13.05 3.50
C ILE A 140 3.34 -12.08 4.64
N ILE A 141 2.83 -12.57 5.77
CA ILE A 141 2.53 -11.74 6.95
C ILE A 141 3.76 -10.98 7.42
N GLU A 142 4.91 -11.64 7.57
CA GLU A 142 6.18 -10.99 7.96
C GLU A 142 6.52 -9.81 7.04
N LYS A 143 6.39 -9.99 5.72
CA LYS A 143 6.61 -8.91 4.74
C LYS A 143 5.61 -7.78 4.86
N LEU A 144 4.33 -8.10 5.12
CA LEU A 144 3.29 -7.09 5.32
C LEU A 144 3.52 -6.29 6.60
N VAL A 145 3.93 -6.94 7.70
CA VAL A 145 4.26 -6.29 8.96
C VAL A 145 5.43 -5.33 8.79
N VAL A 146 6.48 -5.71 8.05
CA VAL A 146 7.59 -4.80 7.74
C VAL A 146 7.11 -3.59 6.92
N LYS A 147 6.24 -3.81 5.93
CA LYS A 147 5.67 -2.72 5.11
C LYS A 147 4.64 -1.86 5.86
N LYS A 148 4.07 -2.36 6.96
CA LYS A 148 3.09 -1.65 7.78
C LYS A 148 3.63 -0.35 8.37
N SER A 149 4.93 -0.30 8.71
CA SER A 149 5.55 0.94 9.18
C SER A 149 5.66 2.00 8.08
N LEU A 150 5.75 1.58 6.82
CA LEU A 150 5.91 2.44 5.66
C LEU A 150 4.58 3.01 5.17
N ILE A 151 3.48 2.29 5.39
CA ILE A 151 2.14 2.68 4.97
C ILE A 151 1.36 3.18 6.18
N SER A 152 1.07 4.48 6.22
CA SER A 152 0.25 5.02 7.31
C SER A 152 -1.12 4.35 7.35
N LYS A 153 -1.68 4.10 8.55
CA LYS A 153 -3.04 3.55 8.71
C LYS A 153 -4.12 4.37 8.00
N LYS A 154 -3.87 5.67 7.75
CA LYS A 154 -4.77 6.54 6.98
C LYS A 154 -4.83 6.17 5.50
N LEU A 155 -3.76 5.54 4.98
CA LEU A 155 -3.63 5.20 3.57
C LEU A 155 -4.20 3.81 3.26
N PHE A 156 -3.92 2.82 4.09
CA PHE A 156 -4.39 1.46 3.90
C PHE A 156 -4.33 0.66 5.20
N ASP A 157 -5.39 -0.09 5.51
CA ASP A 157 -5.43 -0.93 6.70
C ASP A 157 -4.92 -2.34 6.41
N ILE A 158 -3.62 -2.51 6.58
CA ILE A 158 -2.93 -3.80 6.40
C ILE A 158 -3.40 -4.84 7.44
N ASP A 159 -3.94 -4.42 8.58
CA ASP A 159 -4.33 -5.34 9.66
C ASP A 159 -5.50 -6.24 9.25
N ILE A 160 -6.39 -5.73 8.40
CA ILE A 160 -7.49 -6.52 7.82
C ILE A 160 -6.93 -7.67 6.98
N ILE A 161 -5.97 -7.38 6.09
CA ILE A 161 -5.34 -8.40 5.25
C ILE A 161 -4.58 -9.43 6.08
N ILE A 162 -3.83 -8.97 7.08
CA ILE A 162 -3.09 -9.88 7.97
C ILE A 162 -4.07 -10.86 8.62
N LYS A 163 -5.19 -10.35 9.13
CA LYS A 163 -6.24 -11.18 9.74
C LYS A 163 -6.81 -12.21 8.76
N ASP A 164 -7.07 -11.84 7.52
CA ASP A 164 -7.56 -12.77 6.49
C ASP A 164 -6.53 -13.88 6.20
N ILE A 165 -5.24 -13.54 6.15
CA ILE A 165 -4.17 -14.52 5.96
C ILE A 165 -4.02 -15.42 7.19
N GLU A 166 -4.19 -14.88 8.40
CA GLU A 166 -4.18 -15.67 9.64
C GLU A 166 -5.31 -16.70 9.64
N ILE A 167 -6.51 -16.34 9.19
CA ILE A 167 -7.63 -17.28 9.03
C ILE A 167 -7.25 -18.40 8.06
N LEU A 168 -6.64 -18.07 6.91
CA LEU A 168 -6.16 -19.08 5.96
C LEU A 168 -5.11 -20.01 6.58
N ILE A 169 -4.19 -19.49 7.39
CA ILE A 169 -3.20 -20.30 8.12
C ILE A 169 -3.91 -21.27 9.07
N LYS A 170 -4.90 -20.78 9.83
CA LYS A 170 -5.66 -21.61 10.78
C LYS A 170 -6.36 -22.77 10.05
N ASN A 171 -7.00 -22.48 8.91
CA ASN A 171 -7.66 -23.51 8.11
C ASN A 171 -6.70 -24.59 7.60
N PHE A 172 -5.51 -24.20 7.14
CA PHE A 172 -4.48 -25.16 6.74
C PHE A 172 -3.93 -25.98 7.92
N GLN A 173 -3.84 -25.40 9.11
CA GLN A 173 -3.43 -26.13 10.32
C GLN A 173 -4.46 -27.18 10.73
N ILE A 174 -5.75 -26.84 10.71
CA ILE A 174 -6.85 -27.77 10.97
C ILE A 174 -6.79 -28.94 9.98
N LYS A 175 -6.68 -28.64 8.67
CA LYS A 175 -6.58 -29.67 7.64
C LYS A 175 -5.39 -30.60 7.86
N LEU A 176 -4.22 -30.05 8.21
CA LEU A 176 -3.03 -30.84 8.48
C LEU A 176 -3.23 -31.81 9.67
N LEU A 177 -3.93 -31.38 10.72
CA LEU A 177 -4.24 -32.23 11.87
C LEU A 177 -5.22 -33.35 11.48
N ILE A 178 -6.26 -33.02 10.72
CA ILE A 178 -7.22 -33.99 10.18
C ILE A 178 -6.53 -35.04 9.30
N ASP A 179 -5.67 -34.63 8.36
CA ASP A 179 -4.94 -35.54 7.47
C ASP A 179 -4.04 -36.51 8.27
N LYS A 180 -3.41 -36.03 9.35
CA LYS A 180 -2.64 -36.89 10.25
C LYS A 180 -3.55 -37.88 10.97
N MET A 181 -4.68 -37.43 11.52
CA MET A 181 -5.64 -38.31 12.19
C MET A 181 -6.13 -39.43 11.27
N LEU A 182 -6.58 -39.09 10.05
CA LEU A 182 -7.05 -40.06 9.05
C LEU A 182 -5.96 -41.07 8.68
N LYS A 183 -4.71 -40.61 8.53
CA LYS A 183 -3.56 -41.49 8.27
C LYS A 183 -3.35 -42.51 9.39
N PHE A 184 -3.53 -42.14 10.65
CA PHE A 184 -3.35 -43.05 11.78
C PHE A 184 -4.58 -43.90 12.07
N GLN A 185 -5.78 -43.42 11.74
CA GLN A 185 -7.00 -44.22 11.72
C GLN A 185 -6.87 -45.41 10.75
N ASN A 186 -6.37 -45.17 9.53
CA ASN A 186 -6.12 -46.23 8.54
C ASN A 186 -5.07 -47.24 9.00
N LYS A 187 -4.15 -46.81 9.86
CA LYS A 187 -3.12 -47.68 10.47
C LYS A 187 -3.58 -48.34 11.77
N LYS A 188 -4.84 -48.14 12.19
CA LYS A 188 -5.39 -48.57 13.49
C LYS A 188 -4.53 -48.14 14.69
N ASN A 189 -3.82 -47.01 14.59
CA ASN A 189 -2.99 -46.49 15.66
C ASN A 189 -3.80 -45.45 16.46
N ILE A 190 -4.60 -45.96 17.40
CA ILE A 190 -5.55 -45.18 18.20
C ILE A 190 -4.82 -44.14 19.08
N ILE A 191 -3.68 -44.51 19.66
CA ILE A 191 -2.87 -43.60 20.51
C ILE A 191 -2.51 -42.34 19.74
N LYS A 192 -1.92 -42.47 18.54
CA LYS A 192 -1.55 -41.31 17.72
C LYS A 192 -2.75 -40.52 17.20
N MET A 193 -3.88 -41.19 16.95
CA MET A 193 -5.10 -40.52 16.55
C MET A 193 -5.63 -39.62 17.69
N ASN A 194 -5.63 -40.12 18.92
CA ASN A 194 -6.04 -39.36 20.11
C ASN A 194 -5.07 -38.21 20.43
N GLU A 195 -3.77 -38.38 20.19
CA GLU A 195 -2.78 -37.29 20.28
C GLU A 195 -3.16 -36.11 19.36
N TYR A 196 -3.44 -36.38 18.08
CA TYR A 196 -3.81 -35.31 17.14
C TYR A 196 -5.20 -34.72 17.38
N LEU A 197 -6.15 -35.51 17.88
CA LEU A 197 -7.45 -35.02 18.31
C LEU A 197 -7.31 -34.05 19.49
N ASN A 198 -6.43 -34.36 20.44
CA ASN A 198 -6.07 -33.46 21.53
C ASN A 198 -5.37 -32.19 21.02
N GLU A 199 -4.44 -32.30 20.07
CA GLU A 199 -3.83 -31.12 19.43
C GLU A 199 -4.90 -30.23 18.77
N LEU A 200 -5.87 -30.82 18.08
CA LEU A 200 -6.98 -30.11 17.46
C LEU A 200 -7.88 -29.43 18.49
N TYR A 201 -8.22 -30.13 19.58
CA TYR A 201 -8.99 -29.55 20.69
C TYR A 201 -8.31 -28.32 21.29
N VAL A 202 -7.03 -28.45 21.63
CA VAL A 202 -6.23 -27.35 22.18
C VAL A 202 -6.16 -26.18 21.20
N PHE A 203 -6.03 -26.46 19.90
CA PHE A 203 -6.02 -25.46 18.85
C PHE A 203 -7.36 -24.69 18.78
N TYR A 204 -8.51 -25.38 18.68
CA TYR A 204 -9.82 -24.73 18.66
C TYR A 204 -10.08 -23.90 19.93
N LYS A 205 -9.66 -24.41 21.09
CA LYS A 205 -9.81 -23.74 22.39
C LYS A 205 -9.09 -22.39 22.42
N ARG A 206 -7.92 -22.34 21.79
CA ARG A 206 -7.05 -21.17 21.78
C ARG A 206 -7.42 -20.18 20.67
N GLU A 207 -7.74 -20.69 19.48
CA GLU A 207 -7.69 -19.88 18.25
C GLU A 207 -9.03 -19.57 17.60
N ILE A 208 -10.10 -20.33 17.91
CA ILE A 208 -11.40 -20.25 17.20
C ILE A 208 -12.54 -19.87 18.16
N GLY A 209 -12.48 -20.29 19.42
CA GLY A 209 -13.45 -19.88 20.45
C GLY A 209 -14.88 -20.39 20.25
N ASN A 210 -15.15 -21.18 19.20
CA ASN A 210 -16.47 -21.77 18.95
C ASN A 210 -16.77 -22.87 19.97
N GLN A 211 -17.58 -22.56 20.97
CA GLN A 211 -17.90 -23.47 22.07
C GLN A 211 -18.58 -24.77 21.60
N GLN A 212 -19.35 -24.74 20.52
CA GLN A 212 -20.08 -25.93 20.03
C GLN A 212 -19.15 -26.97 19.39
N GLU A 213 -18.17 -26.52 18.60
CA GLU A 213 -17.15 -27.41 18.02
C GLU A 213 -16.19 -27.93 19.09
N LEU A 214 -15.84 -27.09 20.05
CA LEU A 214 -15.09 -27.50 21.24
C LEU A 214 -15.80 -28.59 22.04
N LEU A 215 -17.11 -28.45 22.27
CA LEU A 215 -17.94 -29.44 22.94
C LEU A 215 -18.00 -30.75 22.16
N LEU A 216 -18.09 -30.70 20.83
CA LEU A 216 -18.09 -31.89 19.99
C LEU A 216 -16.74 -32.63 20.02
N ILE A 217 -15.63 -31.90 19.87
CA ILE A 217 -14.28 -32.48 19.95
C ILE A 217 -14.04 -33.06 21.35
N LYS A 218 -14.45 -32.36 22.41
CA LYS A 218 -14.32 -32.81 23.80
C LYS A 218 -15.13 -34.08 24.06
N LYS A 219 -16.39 -34.13 23.61
CA LYS A 219 -17.24 -35.31 23.74
C LYS A 219 -16.64 -36.53 23.05
N ILE A 220 -16.01 -36.34 21.89
CA ILE A 220 -15.31 -37.39 21.17
C ILE A 220 -14.04 -37.84 21.91
N LEU A 221 -13.32 -36.93 22.55
CA LEU A 221 -12.20 -37.29 23.42
C LEU A 221 -12.65 -38.08 24.66
N GLU A 222 -13.79 -37.72 25.24
CA GLU A 222 -14.37 -38.37 26.42
C GLU A 222 -15.02 -39.74 26.09
N GLU A 223 -15.51 -39.96 24.87
CA GLU A 223 -16.18 -41.20 24.45
C GLU A 223 -15.26 -42.25 23.79
N ASN A 224 -14.01 -41.90 23.42
CA ASN A 224 -13.08 -42.77 22.67
C ASN A 224 -11.98 -43.42 23.52
N ASP A 225 -12.36 -44.09 24.60
CA ASP A 225 -11.45 -45.04 25.27
C ASP A 225 -11.20 -46.30 24.42
N ASP A 226 -12.07 -46.65 23.45
CA ASP A 226 -11.89 -47.88 22.63
C ASP A 226 -12.65 -47.91 21.28
N LYS A 227 -13.24 -46.80 20.81
CA LYS A 227 -14.12 -46.80 19.63
C LYS A 227 -13.63 -45.96 18.45
N LYS A 228 -14.10 -46.33 17.25
CA LYS A 228 -13.81 -45.65 15.98
C LYS A 228 -14.44 -44.25 16.01
N ILE A 229 -13.65 -43.22 15.70
CA ILE A 229 -14.17 -41.88 15.41
C ILE A 229 -15.22 -42.00 14.28
N PRO A 230 -16.43 -41.44 14.42
CA PRO A 230 -17.44 -41.46 13.36
C PRO A 230 -16.90 -40.82 12.07
N GLU A 231 -17.06 -41.47 10.92
CA GLU A 231 -16.61 -40.93 9.62
C GLU A 231 -17.20 -39.53 9.34
N ASN A 232 -18.41 -39.29 9.83
CA ASN A 232 -19.13 -38.01 9.69
C ASN A 232 -18.53 -36.86 10.53
N PHE A 233 -17.65 -37.15 11.50
CA PHE A 233 -16.99 -36.12 12.32
C PHE A 233 -16.06 -35.24 11.47
N PHE A 234 -15.23 -35.88 10.65
CA PHE A 234 -14.32 -35.17 9.75
C PHE A 234 -15.08 -34.40 8.68
N TYR A 235 -16.21 -34.95 8.21
CA TYR A 235 -17.09 -34.28 7.26
C TYR A 235 -17.75 -33.03 7.86
N ASN A 236 -18.23 -33.10 9.11
CA ASN A 236 -18.87 -31.95 9.77
C ASN A 236 -17.89 -30.80 10.06
N ILE A 237 -16.63 -31.10 10.43
CA ILE A 237 -15.58 -30.09 10.58
C ILE A 237 -15.17 -29.52 9.22
N ALA A 238 -14.98 -30.37 8.21
CA ALA A 238 -14.54 -29.95 6.88
C ALA A 238 -15.61 -29.17 6.09
N VAL A 239 -16.91 -29.34 6.37
CA VAL A 239 -17.99 -28.68 5.62
C VAL A 239 -18.42 -27.36 6.27
N LYS A 240 -18.36 -27.22 7.60
CA LYS A 240 -18.79 -25.98 8.30
C LYS A 240 -17.71 -24.89 8.33
N ASP A 241 -16.45 -25.22 8.56
CA ASP A 241 -15.36 -24.21 8.66
C ASP A 241 -14.82 -23.75 7.30
N PHE A 242 -15.02 -24.54 6.23
CA PHE A 242 -14.61 -24.14 4.88
C PHE A 242 -15.71 -23.38 4.11
N GLY A 243 -16.95 -23.37 4.62
CA GLY A 243 -18.12 -22.76 3.98
C GLY A 243 -18.38 -21.29 4.31
N TYR A 244 -17.74 -20.72 5.35
CA TYR A 244 -17.90 -19.30 5.73
C TYR A 244 -16.89 -18.40 5.01
N PHE A 245 -16.93 -18.39 3.67
CA PHE A 245 -16.51 -17.24 2.87
C PHE A 245 -17.76 -16.39 2.55
N ASN A 246 -18.35 -15.78 3.59
CA ASN A 246 -19.48 -14.86 3.42
C ASN A 246 -18.99 -13.48 2.95
N SER A 247 -19.03 -13.31 1.63
CA SER A 247 -19.71 -12.25 0.87
C SER A 247 -19.46 -10.75 1.10
N GLU A 248 -18.75 -10.26 2.12
CA GLU A 248 -18.55 -8.80 2.27
C GLU A 248 -17.12 -8.31 2.08
N HIS A 249 -16.12 -9.19 2.12
CA HIS A 249 -14.73 -8.87 1.77
C HIS A 249 -14.25 -9.81 0.67
N GLN A 250 -14.94 -9.75 -0.48
CA GLN A 250 -14.34 -10.24 -1.72
C GLN A 250 -13.09 -9.41 -2.01
N VAL A 251 -11.94 -9.87 -1.54
CA VAL A 251 -10.81 -9.96 -2.46
C VAL A 251 -11.34 -10.85 -3.58
N SER A 252 -11.83 -10.22 -4.65
CA SER A 252 -12.32 -10.89 -5.84
C SER A 252 -11.17 -11.74 -6.40
N ILE A 253 -11.13 -13.00 -5.99
CA ILE A 253 -10.35 -14.05 -6.62
C ILE A 253 -11.15 -14.50 -7.84
N TYR A 254 -11.17 -13.65 -8.86
CA TYR A 254 -11.29 -14.05 -10.26
C TYR A 254 -9.91 -13.85 -10.91
#